data_AF-A0A0B7C381-F1
#
_entry.id   AF-A0A0B7C381-F1
#
_cell.length_a   1.000
_cell.length_b   1.000
_cell.length_c   1.000
_cell.angle_alpha   90.00
_cell.angle_beta   90.00
_cell.angle_gamma   90.00
#
_symmetry.space_group_name_H-M   'P 1'
#
loop_
_entity.id
_entity.type
_entity.pdbx_description
1 polymer ?
#
loop_
_entity_poly.entity_id
_entity_poly.type
_entity_poly.pdbx_seq_one_letter_code
_entity_poly.pdbx_strand_id
1 'polypeptide(L)' 'YCGDRYECVAFNSVPPAVIRVIMVNVEFAPEIYLPNKRIGQEKGKETILECTVTAFPHAVTMWKKD' A
#
# COMPACT_ATOMS: atom_id res chain seq x y z
N TYR A 1 1.27 3.36 5.89
CA TYR A 1 -0.02 3.25 6.60
C TYR A 1 -0.03 1.97 7.38
N CYS A 2 -0.38 2.02 8.66
CA CYS A 2 -0.28 0.87 9.57
C CYS A 2 -1.65 0.18 9.64
N GLY A 3 -1.87 -0.83 8.79
CA GLY A 3 -2.89 -1.86 9.03
C GLY A 3 -2.17 -3.09 9.59
N ASP A 4 -2.71 -3.70 10.64
CA ASP A 4 -2.04 -4.80 11.34
C ASP A 4 -3.04 -5.72 12.07
N ARG A 5 -2.50 -6.81 12.61
CA ARG A 5 -3.19 -7.84 13.37
C ARG A 5 -3.16 -7.54 14.86
N TYR A 6 -4.32 -7.30 15.44
CA TYR A 6 -4.49 -7.08 16.87
C TYR A 6 -5.00 -8.34 17.56
N GLU A 7 -4.53 -8.60 18.78
CA GLU A 7 -4.93 -9.75 19.57
C GLU A 7 -5.63 -9.29 20.86
N CYS A 8 -6.87 -9.71 21.03
CA CYS A 8 -7.63 -9.55 22.25
C CYS A 8 -7.53 -10.86 23.05
N VAL A 9 -6.94 -10.81 24.25
CA VAL A 9 -6.79 -11.96 25.14
C VAL A 9 -7.68 -11.75 26.36
N ALA A 10 -8.56 -12.71 26.65
CA ALA A 10 -9.33 -12.74 27.89
C ALA A 10 -8.82 -13.86 28.80
N PHE A 11 -8.45 -13.47 30.02
CA PHE A 11 -7.82 -14.34 31.02
C PHE A 11 -8.41 -14.07 32.40
N ASN A 12 -8.74 -15.14 33.12
CA ASN A 12 -9.33 -15.10 34.47
C ASN A 12 -8.54 -15.95 35.47
N SER A 13 -7.23 -16.13 35.25
CA SER A 13 -6.35 -16.98 36.09
C SER A 13 -6.64 -18.48 36.07
N VAL A 14 -7.59 -18.94 35.24
CA VAL A 14 -7.87 -20.37 35.00
C VAL A 14 -7.52 -20.71 33.54
N PRO A 15 -6.57 -21.62 33.29
CA PRO A 15 -6.20 -22.01 31.92
C PRO A 15 -7.30 -22.80 31.19
N PRO A 16 -7.41 -22.69 29.85
CA PRO A 16 -6.66 -21.79 28.97
C PRO A 16 -7.34 -20.42 28.80
N ALA A 17 -6.53 -19.38 28.53
CA ALA A 17 -7.04 -18.10 28.07
C ALA A 17 -7.67 -18.23 26.68
N VAL A 18 -8.64 -17.36 26.37
CA VAL A 18 -9.22 -17.27 25.03
C VAL A 18 -8.64 -16.07 24.28
N ILE A 19 -8.34 -16.27 23.01
CA ILE A 19 -7.69 -15.27 22.14
C ILE A 19 -8.58 -15.01 20.93
N ARG A 20 -8.81 -13.73 20.62
CA ARG A 20 -9.44 -13.28 19.38
C ARG A 20 -8.48 -12.41 18.60
N VAL A 21 -8.21 -12.83 17.37
CA VAL A 21 -7.45 -12.04 16.41
C VAL A 21 -8.40 -11.12 15.64
N ILE A 22 -8.02 -9.85 15.50
CA ILE A 22 -8.80 -8.81 14.82
C ILE A 22 -7.89 -8.17 13.77
N MET A 23 -8.31 -8.23 12.50
CA MET A 23 -7.60 -7.58 11.39
C MET A 23 -8.09 -6.14 11.26
N VAL A 24 -7.17 -5.17 11.32
CA VAL A 24 -7.49 -3.77 11.09
C VAL A 24 -6.95 -3.36 9.72
N ASN A 25 -7.88 -2.98 8.84
CA ASN A 25 -7.56 -2.44 7.52
C ASN A 25 -7.67 -0.91 7.55
N VAL A 26 -6.72 -0.24 6.91
CA VAL A 26 -6.73 1.22 6.75
C VAL A 26 -6.88 1.52 5.26
N GLU A 27 -8.05 2.01 4.88
CA GLU A 27 -8.34 2.44 3.52
C GLU A 27 -7.93 3.90 3.30
N PHE A 28 -7.29 4.17 2.17
CA PHE A 28 -6.84 5.50 1.80
C PHE A 28 -6.73 5.63 0.28
N ALA A 29 -6.88 6.86 -0.21
CA ALA A 29 -6.82 7.16 -1.63
C ALA A 29 -5.42 6.88 -2.22
N PRO A 30 -5.31 6.57 -3.52
CA PRO A 30 -4.01 6.37 -4.17
C PRO A 30 -3.16 7.64 -4.13
N GLU A 31 -1.94 7.52 -3.64
CA GLU A 31 -0.90 8.54 -3.70
C GLU A 31 0.18 8.12 -4.70
N ILE A 32 0.62 9.08 -5.53
CA ILE A 32 1.57 8.83 -6.62
C ILE A 32 2.86 9.59 -6.33
N TYR A 33 3.95 8.85 -6.22
CA TYR A 33 5.30 9.38 -6.17
C TYR A 33 5.99 9.19 -7.52
N LEU A 34 6.56 10.29 -8.04
CA LEU A 34 7.34 10.28 -9.27
C LEU A 34 8.79 10.59 -8.93
N PRO A 35 9.74 9.68 -9.17
CA PRO A 35 11.16 9.97 -8.99
C PRO A 35 11.63 11.08 -9.94
N ASN A 36 11.10 11.10 -11.17
CA ASN A 36 11.37 12.11 -12.18
C ASN A 36 10.06 12.66 -12.76
N LYS A 37 9.73 13.92 -12.49
CA LYS A 37 8.54 14.59 -13.06
C LYS A 37 8.71 14.97 -14.53
N ARG A 38 9.96 15.06 -15.00
CA ARG A 38 10.33 15.38 -16.38
C ARG A 38 11.61 14.63 -16.74
N ILE A 39 11.64 14.08 -17.96
CA ILE A 39 12.79 13.39 -18.50
C ILE A 39 13.04 13.96 -19.90
N GLY A 40 14.24 14.50 -20.13
CA GLY A 40 14.70 14.87 -21.47
C GLY A 40 15.14 13.61 -22.21
N GLN A 41 14.81 13.51 -23.49
CA GLN A 41 15.13 12.33 -24.29
C GLN A 41 15.54 12.69 -25.72
N GLU A 42 16.37 11.83 -26.32
CA GLU A 42 16.87 11.98 -27.69
C GLU A 42 16.27 10.91 -28.61
N LYS A 43 16.26 11.20 -29.93
CA LYS A 43 15.75 10.25 -30.91
C LYS A 43 16.60 8.98 -30.92
N GLY A 44 15.93 7.83 -30.87
CA GLY A 44 16.58 6.51 -30.90
C GLY A 44 17.10 6.04 -29.54
N LYS A 45 16.96 6.82 -28.47
CA LYS A 45 17.35 6.43 -27.12
C LYS A 45 16.15 5.92 -26.31
N GLU A 46 16.34 4.78 -25.65
CA GLU A 46 15.33 4.17 -24.80
C GLU A 46 15.19 4.90 -23.46
N THR A 47 14.00 4.80 -22.88
CA THR A 47 13.68 5.41 -21.59
C THR A 47 12.69 4.57 -20.81
N ILE A 48 12.73 4.71 -19.48
CA ILE A 48 11.79 4.08 -18.57
C ILE A 48 11.08 5.20 -17.83
N LEU A 49 9.75 5.22 -17.93
CA LEU A 49 8.90 6.04 -17.06
C LEU A 49 8.56 5.22 -15.83
N GLU A 50 8.71 5.82 -14.65
CA GLU A 50 8.51 5.16 -13.37
C GLU A 50 7.55 5.97 -12.51
N CYS A 51 6.64 5.28 -11.85
CA CYS A 51 5.81 5.84 -10.78
C CYS A 51 5.61 4.80 -9.68
N THR A 52 5.59 5.27 -8.44
CA THR A 52 5.26 4.45 -7.27
C THR A 52 3.89 4.87 -6.79
N VAL A 53 2.94 3.92 -6.75
CA VAL A 53 1.58 4.15 -6.29
C VAL A 53 1.37 3.45 -4.96
N THR A 54 0.99 4.20 -3.93
CA THR A 54 0.58 3.65 -2.63
C THR A 54 -0.93 3.83 -2.47
N ALA A 55 -1.67 2.73 -2.30
CA ALA A 55 -3.13 2.73 -2.14
C ALA A 55 -3.58 1.51 -1.33
N PHE A 56 -4.68 1.63 -0.59
CA PHE A 56 -5.41 0.49 -0.06
C PHE A 56 -6.93 0.72 -0.13
N PRO A 57 -7.73 -0.20 -0.73
CA PRO A 57 -7.29 -1.41 -1.42
C PRO A 57 -6.42 -1.10 -2.66
N HIS A 58 -5.77 -2.12 -3.22
CA HIS A 58 -4.93 -1.94 -4.41
C HIS A 58 -5.71 -1.26 -5.55
N ALA A 59 -5.16 -0.17 -6.07
CA ALA A 59 -5.75 0.59 -7.16
C ALA A 59 -5.42 -0.01 -8.53
N VAL A 60 -6.30 0.23 -9.50
CA VAL A 60 -6.01 -0.03 -10.92
C VAL A 60 -5.15 1.11 -11.45
N THR A 61 -3.97 0.80 -11.99
CA THR A 61 -3.03 1.79 -12.53
C THR A 61 -2.92 1.65 -14.06
N MET A 62 -2.85 2.78 -14.77
CA MET A 62 -2.68 2.80 -16.22
C MET A 62 -1.84 3.99 -16.65
N TRP A 63 -1.06 3.79 -17.72
CA TRP A 63 -0.39 4.89 -18.40
C TRP A 63 -1.36 5.55 -19.38
N LYS A 64 -1.30 6.87 -19.47
CA LYS A 64 -2.06 7.65 -20.43
C LYS A 64 -1.14 8.60 -21.19
N LYS A 65 -1.39 8.73 -22.48
CA LYS A 65 -0.87 9.79 -23.35
C LYS A 65 -2.08 10.58 -23.86
N ASP A 66 -1.94 11.90 -23.96
CA ASP A 66 -2.95 12.77 -24.58
C ASP A 66 -3.01 12.56 -26.11
#